data_AF-A0A511JBP8-F1
#
_entry.id   AF-A0A511JBP8-F1
#
_cell.length_a   1.000
_cell.length_b   1.000
_cell.length_c   1.000
_cell.angle_alpha   90.00
_cell.angle_beta   90.00
_cell.angle_gamma   90.00
#
_symmetry.space_group_name_H-M   'P 1'
#
loop_
_entity.id
_entity.type
_entity.pdbx_description
1 polymer ?
#
loop_
_entity_poly.entity_id
_entity_poly.type
_entity_poly.pdbx_seq_one_letter_code
_entity_poly.pdbx_strand_id
1 'polypeptide(L)'
;MRSVVVVLAWCLAVLGLATPAAAAGTWSGSVSLVADASELGPAEPSTYVRATVSPATYPSATNPYVIIYDSTTGALVESCLMSSTACSTKVSVDVDATRSFSAYVTMNSVPNPGPPSGAVVLASSSTAVHRSGWTGSLTLVADEPTLQADKGSTYVRAIVNPSAATNPHPYVTIGDAQSGQLVKSCLMSSIPCSEKVSVGIDQSRSLVAYVTDTCCSGGRPTSGIRASAGVAVKRSGWHGSVSLAASVSTFGSAGGKSLITATIAPDVNETGLITSIYNAETHTRVANCSQSLVTCSYSANIGAGAYKSFIAFVAKDAPSDALPSVDIRASSGRVVVTSIQIDAVEASPLVISLATLLVQKYGDSACLTLGAWIPSHRAMSSVPDVTLVCNAKGIVAAIRMIATLDDVARALQSLIDTIQDDVAPIEDFDPDCYHVSDEGICLDEGTPDLDYDPEPGADGGIDLPGNCIKDPVYNQNLLDSLPTQKHHLATDKSPQTWTPYFEEIIEDYPGLTLNQDWNLLSMPHRGRHPNAYHQWVLENMELAQEVAGDDADEFLRLFAKWVREPIENNPLAIRGAWWRC
;
A
#
# COMPACT_ATOMS: atom_id res chain seq x y z
N MET A 1 4.20 18.08 -1.13
CA MET A 1 4.72 19.45 -0.89
C MET A 1 4.84 19.69 0.60
N ARG A 2 6.06 19.68 1.14
CA ARG A 2 6.43 20.35 2.41
C ARG A 2 7.96 20.41 2.49
N SER A 3 8.43 21.61 2.20
CA SER A 3 9.64 22.32 2.59
C SER A 3 10.72 21.55 3.37
N VAL A 4 11.84 21.29 2.69
CA VAL A 4 13.14 21.01 3.31
C VAL A 4 13.71 22.32 3.83
N VAL A 5 13.86 22.43 5.15
CA VAL A 5 14.62 23.51 5.80
C VAL A 5 16.10 23.18 5.65
N VAL A 6 16.75 23.89 4.73
CA VAL A 6 18.21 23.88 4.57
C VAL A 6 18.80 24.75 5.68
N VAL A 7 19.54 24.14 6.61
CA VAL A 7 20.37 24.86 7.57
C VAL A 7 21.56 25.44 6.82
N LEU A 8 21.48 26.73 6.49
CA LEU A 8 22.58 27.53 5.98
C LEU A 8 23.61 27.77 7.10
N ALA A 9 24.69 26.99 7.10
CA ALA A 9 25.89 27.33 7.85
C ALA A 9 26.59 28.51 7.14
N TRP A 10 26.52 29.68 7.77
CA TRP A 10 27.26 30.87 7.35
C TRP A 10 28.76 30.65 7.56
N CYS A 11 29.48 30.32 6.49
CA CYS A 11 30.92 30.58 6.43
C CYS A 11 31.13 32.06 6.13
N LEU A 12 31.56 32.84 7.14
CA LEU A 12 32.17 34.15 6.92
C LEU A 12 33.38 33.97 6.00
N ALA A 13 33.24 34.37 4.74
CA ALA A 13 34.38 34.62 3.87
C ALA A 13 35.10 35.88 4.39
N VAL A 14 36.20 35.68 5.12
CA VAL A 14 37.18 36.74 5.33
C VAL A 14 37.84 36.98 3.96
N LEU A 15 37.35 38.00 3.25
CA LEU A 15 38.00 38.56 2.06
C LEU A 15 39.31 39.22 2.51
N GLY A 16 40.36 38.41 2.63
CA GLY A 16 41.73 38.90 2.67
C GLY A 16 42.08 39.45 1.29
N LEU A 17 42.07 40.78 1.15
CA LEU A 17 42.64 41.47 0.02
C LEU A 17 44.15 41.18 -0.02
N ALA A 18 44.56 40.22 -0.85
CA ALA A 18 45.95 40.08 -1.24
C ALA A 18 46.28 41.16 -2.29
N THR A 19 47.21 42.04 -1.96
CA THR A 19 47.80 42.98 -2.92
C THR A 19 48.66 42.20 -3.93
N PRO A 20 48.61 42.51 -5.24
CA PRO A 20 49.49 41.87 -6.21
C PRO A 20 50.88 42.53 -6.12
N ALA A 21 51.89 41.73 -5.75
CA ALA A 21 53.27 42.11 -5.96
C ALA A 21 53.60 42.03 -7.47
N ALA A 22 54.23 43.10 -7.98
CA ALA A 22 54.45 43.31 -9.41
C ALA A 22 55.45 42.34 -10.06
N ALA A 23 54.99 41.75 -11.17
CA ALA A 23 55.66 41.32 -12.40
C ALA A 23 57.11 40.77 -12.37
N ALA A 24 57.22 39.47 -12.64
CA ALA A 24 58.21 38.91 -13.56
C ALA A 24 57.57 37.77 -14.38
N GLY A 25 57.39 37.98 -15.69
CA GLY A 25 57.02 36.93 -16.66
C GLY A 25 55.53 36.86 -17.05
N THR A 26 55.24 37.20 -18.30
CA THR A 26 53.93 37.14 -18.98
C THR A 26 53.44 35.70 -19.18
N TRP A 27 52.77 35.11 -18.19
CA TRP A 27 52.05 33.84 -18.37
C TRP A 27 50.56 33.98 -18.01
N SER A 28 49.69 33.49 -18.90
CA SER A 28 48.23 33.49 -18.74
C SER A 28 47.71 32.06 -18.86
N GLY A 29 47.22 31.49 -17.76
CA GLY A 29 46.71 30.13 -17.72
C GLY A 29 45.92 29.82 -16.45
N SER A 30 45.69 28.53 -16.17
CA SER A 30 45.06 28.00 -14.97
C SER A 30 45.78 26.74 -14.52
N VAL A 31 45.74 26.48 -13.21
CA VAL A 31 46.18 25.22 -12.60
C VAL A 31 45.01 24.64 -11.82
N SER A 32 44.62 23.41 -12.13
CA SER A 32 43.64 22.64 -11.37
C SER A 32 44.33 21.51 -10.63
N LEU A 33 43.80 21.12 -9.49
CA LEU A 33 44.27 19.98 -8.71
C LEU A 33 43.06 19.12 -8.38
N VAL A 34 43.19 17.81 -8.63
CA VAL A 34 42.17 16.81 -8.31
C VAL A 34 42.83 15.59 -7.68
N ALA A 35 42.13 14.91 -6.78
CA ALA A 35 42.50 13.61 -6.28
C ALA A 35 41.66 12.54 -6.99
N ASP A 36 42.26 11.41 -7.36
CA ASP A 36 41.52 10.30 -7.96
C ASP A 36 40.44 9.76 -6.99
N ALA A 37 40.74 9.76 -5.69
CA ALA A 37 39.77 9.57 -4.60
C ALA A 37 39.99 10.62 -3.51
N SER A 38 38.94 11.36 -3.15
CA SER A 38 38.96 12.29 -2.00
C SER A 38 38.65 11.60 -0.66
N GLU A 39 38.10 10.39 -0.71
CA GLU A 39 37.76 9.53 0.44
C GLU A 39 38.41 8.14 0.26
N LEU A 40 39.28 7.76 1.19
CA LEU A 40 40.00 6.49 1.19
C LEU A 40 39.46 5.55 2.26
N GLY A 41 39.34 4.26 1.91
CA GLY A 41 39.02 3.21 2.87
C GLY A 41 40.21 2.83 3.77
N PRO A 42 39.99 2.08 4.86
CA PRO A 42 41.03 1.69 5.79
C PRO A 42 42.09 0.78 5.15
N ALA A 43 41.73 0.02 4.12
CA ALA A 43 42.65 -0.83 3.36
C ALA A 43 43.42 -0.10 2.25
N GLU A 44 42.99 1.12 1.89
CA GLU A 44 43.55 1.89 0.78
C GLU A 44 44.34 3.09 1.34
N PRO A 45 45.66 2.95 1.60
CA PRO A 45 46.42 3.99 2.29
C PRO A 45 46.71 5.22 1.45
N SER A 46 46.38 5.21 0.15
CA SER A 46 46.93 6.16 -0.80
C SER A 46 46.03 6.41 -2.00
N THR A 47 46.06 7.63 -2.51
CA THR A 47 45.47 8.04 -3.80
C THR A 47 46.52 8.75 -4.65
N TYR A 48 46.23 8.95 -5.93
CA TYR A 48 46.96 9.93 -6.73
C TYR A 48 46.32 11.30 -6.58
N VAL A 49 47.15 12.33 -6.53
CA VAL A 49 46.75 13.72 -6.74
C VAL A 49 47.38 14.19 -8.04
N ARG A 50 46.58 14.82 -8.91
CA ARG A 50 46.98 15.27 -10.24
C ARG A 50 46.71 16.75 -10.40
N ALA A 51 47.77 17.52 -10.60
CA ALA A 51 47.73 18.90 -11.02
C ALA A 51 47.73 18.97 -12.55
N THR A 52 46.83 19.74 -13.15
CA THR A 52 46.75 19.95 -14.62
C THR A 52 46.87 21.44 -14.92
N VAL A 53 47.62 21.80 -15.96
CA VAL A 53 47.87 23.20 -16.33
C VAL A 53 47.39 23.49 -17.76
N SER A 54 46.79 24.66 -17.98
CA SER A 54 46.31 25.13 -19.29
C SER A 54 46.58 26.62 -19.46
N PRO A 55 47.05 27.12 -20.63
CA PRO A 55 47.38 26.40 -21.85
C PRO A 55 48.76 25.70 -21.77
N ALA A 56 48.94 24.68 -22.60
CA ALA A 56 50.10 23.77 -22.60
C ALA A 56 51.37 24.32 -23.28
N THR A 57 51.31 25.51 -23.89
CA THR A 57 52.37 26.06 -24.76
C THR A 57 53.00 27.32 -24.16
N TYR A 58 54.34 27.35 -24.10
CA TYR A 58 55.11 28.39 -23.41
C TYR A 58 56.11 29.09 -24.36
N PRO A 59 56.22 30.43 -24.33
CA PRO A 59 57.22 31.16 -25.10
C PRO A 59 58.61 31.11 -24.41
N SER A 60 59.52 30.34 -25.02
CA SER A 60 60.99 30.32 -24.91
C SER A 60 61.70 29.96 -23.57
N ALA A 61 62.81 29.22 -23.77
CA ALA A 61 64.04 28.97 -22.98
C ALA A 61 64.02 28.65 -21.46
N THR A 62 62.90 28.76 -20.75
CA THR A 62 62.80 28.42 -19.32
C THR A 62 61.65 27.44 -19.11
N ASN A 63 61.96 26.23 -18.63
CA ASN A 63 60.96 25.19 -18.35
C ASN A 63 60.30 25.46 -16.98
N PRO A 64 59.02 25.87 -16.93
CA PRO A 64 58.34 26.06 -15.66
C PRO A 64 58.07 24.72 -14.96
N TYR A 65 57.88 24.77 -13.65
CA TYR A 65 57.55 23.62 -12.81
C TYR A 65 56.11 23.71 -12.33
N VAL A 66 55.40 22.58 -12.33
CA VAL A 66 54.19 22.40 -11.51
C VAL A 66 54.62 21.73 -10.22
N ILE A 67 54.22 22.32 -9.11
CA ILE A 67 54.58 21.85 -7.79
C ILE A 67 53.31 21.55 -7.01
N ILE A 68 53.28 20.41 -6.34
CA ILE A 68 52.21 20.03 -5.40
C ILE A 68 52.79 20.11 -3.99
N TYR A 69 52.14 20.87 -3.11
CA TYR A 69 52.44 20.92 -1.68
C TYR A 69 51.35 20.24 -0.89
N ASP A 70 51.74 19.70 0.26
CA ASP A 70 50.83 19.37 1.34
C ASP A 70 50.55 20.66 2.10
N SER A 71 49.34 21.17 1.96
CA SER A 71 48.85 22.39 2.61
C SER A 71 48.62 22.21 4.11
N THR A 72 48.56 20.96 4.60
CA THR A 72 48.49 20.65 6.03
C THR A 72 49.85 20.80 6.69
N THR A 73 50.94 20.35 6.04
CA THR A 73 52.29 20.33 6.62
C THR A 73 53.25 21.38 6.05
N GLY A 74 52.92 22.00 4.91
CA GLY A 74 53.79 22.90 4.16
C GLY A 74 54.92 22.20 3.39
N ALA A 75 54.91 20.86 3.35
CA ALA A 75 55.95 20.06 2.70
C ALA A 75 55.74 20.00 1.18
N LEU A 76 56.85 20.07 0.45
CA LEU A 76 56.88 19.76 -0.98
C LEU A 76 56.55 18.27 -1.18
N VAL A 77 55.50 17.98 -1.95
CA VAL A 77 55.08 16.59 -2.22
C VAL A 77 55.64 16.12 -3.56
N GLU A 78 55.55 16.95 -4.60
CA GLU A 78 56.05 16.62 -5.94
C GLU A 78 56.39 17.88 -6.73
N SER A 79 57.37 17.76 -7.62
CA SER A 79 57.67 18.80 -8.60
C SER A 79 57.91 18.20 -9.98
N CYS A 80 57.12 18.61 -10.97
CA CYS A 80 57.25 18.14 -12.34
C CYS A 80 57.71 19.26 -13.26
N LEU A 81 58.69 18.97 -14.12
CA LEU A 81 59.03 19.80 -15.27
C LEU A 81 57.87 19.82 -16.27
N MET A 82 57.42 20.99 -16.72
CA MET A 82 56.33 21.16 -17.69
C MET A 82 56.74 20.81 -19.14
N SER A 83 57.30 19.60 -19.33
CA SER A 83 57.27 18.91 -20.62
C SER A 83 55.95 18.16 -20.85
N SER A 84 55.10 18.07 -19.82
CA SER A 84 53.78 17.44 -19.82
C SER A 84 52.73 18.39 -19.23
N THR A 85 51.47 18.24 -19.63
CA THR A 85 50.34 19.07 -19.17
C THR A 85 49.82 18.72 -17.78
N ALA A 86 50.38 17.68 -17.15
CA ALA A 86 49.93 17.19 -15.86
C ALA A 86 51.11 16.71 -14.98
N CYS A 87 51.04 17.01 -13.70
CA CYS A 87 51.93 16.51 -12.67
C CYS A 87 51.11 15.64 -11.71
N SER A 88 51.49 14.39 -11.49
CA SER A 88 50.77 13.50 -10.58
C SER A 88 51.71 12.75 -9.69
N THR A 89 51.32 12.59 -8.43
CA THR A 89 52.09 11.85 -7.43
C THR A 89 51.16 11.05 -6.54
N LYS A 90 51.68 9.96 -5.97
CA LYS A 90 50.94 9.10 -5.05
C LYS A 90 51.13 9.61 -3.63
N VAL A 91 50.03 10.01 -2.99
CA VAL A 91 50.04 10.50 -1.61
C VAL A 91 49.42 9.46 -0.69
N SER A 92 50.03 9.26 0.47
CA SER A 92 49.48 8.40 1.53
C SER A 92 48.87 9.24 2.64
N VAL A 93 47.75 8.79 3.18
CA VAL A 93 47.06 9.43 4.29
C VAL A 93 46.99 8.44 5.45
N ASP A 94 47.35 8.89 6.65
CA ASP A 94 47.23 8.06 7.85
C ASP A 94 45.75 7.77 8.16
N VAL A 95 45.48 6.69 8.87
CA VAL A 95 44.10 6.32 9.21
C VAL A 95 43.46 7.42 10.06
N ASP A 96 42.21 7.77 9.77
CA ASP A 96 41.45 8.85 10.41
C ASP A 96 42.09 10.25 10.29
N ALA A 97 42.96 10.46 9.30
CA ALA A 97 43.58 11.75 9.00
C ALA A 97 43.03 12.38 7.72
N THR A 98 43.16 13.70 7.62
CA THR A 98 42.89 14.46 6.40
C THR A 98 44.16 15.22 6.00
N ARG A 99 44.60 15.03 4.75
CA ARG A 99 45.69 15.81 4.16
C ARG A 99 45.13 16.70 3.05
N SER A 100 45.48 17.97 3.10
CA SER A 100 45.10 18.94 2.07
C SER A 100 46.28 19.21 1.16
N PHE A 101 46.03 19.37 -0.14
CA PHE A 101 47.06 19.61 -1.13
C PHE A 101 46.73 20.84 -1.97
N SER A 102 47.75 21.57 -2.39
CA SER A 102 47.64 22.75 -3.27
C SER A 102 48.71 22.68 -4.35
N ALA A 103 48.36 23.07 -5.58
CA ALA A 103 49.29 23.10 -6.70
C ALA A 103 49.64 24.53 -7.12
N TYR A 104 50.90 24.72 -7.52
CA TYR A 104 51.47 26.00 -7.90
C TYR A 104 52.30 25.86 -9.18
N VAL A 105 52.37 26.93 -9.96
CA VAL A 105 53.27 27.04 -11.14
C VAL A 105 54.37 28.06 -10.85
N THR A 106 55.63 27.68 -11.06
CA THR A 106 56.81 28.54 -10.85
C THR A 106 57.80 28.45 -12.01
N MET A 107 58.53 29.53 -12.28
CA MET A 107 59.44 29.62 -13.44
C MET A 107 60.92 29.37 -13.11
N ASN A 108 61.37 29.59 -11.86
CA ASN A 108 62.81 29.74 -11.59
C ASN A 108 63.36 28.91 -10.42
N SER A 109 62.51 28.38 -9.53
CA SER A 109 62.97 27.54 -8.40
C SER A 109 61.82 26.76 -7.77
N VAL A 110 62.14 25.58 -7.22
CA VAL A 110 61.25 24.78 -6.35
C VAL A 110 61.65 25.07 -4.89
N PRO A 111 60.89 25.87 -4.13
CA PRO A 111 61.22 26.15 -2.74
C PRO A 111 61.05 24.91 -1.86
N ASN A 112 61.99 24.67 -0.95
CA ASN A 112 61.88 23.67 0.10
C ASN A 112 62.54 24.22 1.39
N PRO A 113 61.80 24.49 2.49
CA PRO A 113 60.37 24.25 2.74
C PRO A 113 59.45 25.46 2.46
N GLY A 114 58.14 25.21 2.36
CA GLY A 114 57.09 26.23 2.27
C GLY A 114 56.66 26.61 0.84
N PRO A 115 55.42 27.12 0.66
CA PRO A 115 54.97 27.62 -0.64
C PRO A 115 55.82 28.83 -1.07
N PRO A 116 56.03 29.07 -2.38
CA PRO A 116 56.90 30.14 -2.84
C PRO A 116 56.41 31.51 -2.33
N SER A 117 57.28 32.27 -1.66
CA SER A 117 56.95 33.60 -1.11
C SER A 117 57.16 34.76 -2.11
N GLY A 118 57.52 34.46 -3.37
CA GLY A 118 57.73 35.43 -4.44
C GLY A 118 57.60 34.80 -5.84
N ALA A 119 57.33 35.64 -6.85
CA ALA A 119 57.07 35.27 -8.26
C ALA A 119 56.16 34.03 -8.45
N VAL A 120 55.12 33.89 -7.62
CA VAL A 120 54.03 32.93 -7.81
C VAL A 120 53.13 33.47 -8.91
N VAL A 121 52.95 32.72 -9.99
CA VAL A 121 52.13 33.20 -11.10
C VAL A 121 50.66 32.82 -10.90
N LEU A 122 50.32 31.62 -10.37
CA LEU A 122 48.94 31.15 -10.10
C LEU A 122 48.91 30.00 -9.05
N ALA A 123 47.82 29.87 -8.29
CA ALA A 123 47.57 28.79 -7.31
C ALA A 123 46.21 28.08 -7.57
N SER A 124 46.16 26.76 -7.39
CA SER A 124 44.91 25.99 -7.48
C SER A 124 44.07 26.12 -6.21
N SER A 125 42.77 25.80 -6.28
CA SER A 125 42.00 25.46 -5.08
C SER A 125 42.63 24.25 -4.38
N SER A 126 42.58 24.20 -3.05
CA SER A 126 43.05 23.04 -2.31
C SER A 126 42.13 21.83 -2.55
N THR A 127 42.73 20.64 -2.63
CA THR A 127 42.01 19.36 -2.62
C THR A 127 42.37 18.62 -1.36
N ALA A 128 41.37 18.12 -0.62
CA ALA A 128 41.59 17.32 0.58
C ALA A 128 41.36 15.83 0.28
N VAL A 129 42.19 14.99 0.88
CA VAL A 129 42.03 13.53 0.89
C VAL A 129 41.87 13.11 2.35
N HIS A 130 40.74 12.52 2.67
CA HIS A 130 40.48 11.89 3.96
C HIS A 130 40.62 10.38 3.86
N ARG A 131 41.16 9.73 4.89
CA ARG A 131 41.14 8.27 5.00
C ARG A 131 40.37 7.84 6.22
N SER A 132 39.22 7.22 6.00
CA SER A 132 38.40 6.67 7.09
C SER A 132 39.02 5.37 7.64
N GLY A 133 39.07 5.24 8.96
CA GLY A 133 39.38 3.99 9.66
C GLY A 133 38.24 2.97 9.71
N TRP A 134 37.06 3.28 9.15
CA TRP A 134 35.88 2.40 9.19
C TRP A 134 35.01 2.53 7.94
N THR A 135 34.60 1.39 7.38
CA THR A 135 33.74 1.29 6.17
C THR A 135 32.48 0.46 6.42
N GLY A 136 32.07 0.32 7.68
CA GLY A 136 30.86 -0.42 8.00
C GLY A 136 29.58 0.38 7.76
N SER A 137 28.45 -0.26 8.05
CA SER A 137 27.14 0.35 8.20
C SER A 137 26.66 0.15 9.63
N LEU A 138 25.82 1.07 10.10
CA LEU A 138 25.13 0.98 11.38
C LEU A 138 23.63 1.08 11.09
N THR A 139 22.85 0.14 11.63
CA THR A 139 21.38 0.24 11.66
C THR A 139 20.91 0.15 13.11
N LEU A 140 19.84 0.86 13.42
CA LEU A 140 19.16 0.78 14.71
C LEU A 140 17.71 0.41 14.43
N VAL A 141 17.26 -0.73 14.96
CA VAL A 141 15.90 -1.24 14.79
C VAL A 141 15.23 -1.38 16.15
N ALA A 142 13.92 -1.21 16.20
CA ALA A 142 13.09 -1.58 17.34
C ALA A 142 12.33 -2.86 16.99
N ASP A 143 12.28 -3.81 17.92
CA ASP A 143 11.51 -5.06 17.74
C ASP A 143 10.02 -4.72 17.47
N GLU A 144 9.50 -3.72 18.20
CA GLU A 144 8.17 -3.14 18.01
C GLU A 144 8.28 -1.59 18.02
N PRO A 145 8.29 -0.90 16.86
CA PRO A 145 8.38 0.56 16.81
C PRO A 145 7.07 1.27 17.20
N THR A 146 5.95 0.54 17.24
CA THR A 146 4.66 0.99 17.76
C THR A 146 4.19 0.01 18.83
N LEU A 147 4.20 0.46 20.07
CA LEU A 147 3.80 -0.29 21.25
C LEU A 147 2.30 -0.11 21.52
N GLN A 148 1.69 -1.19 22.02
CA GLN A 148 0.31 -1.21 22.48
C GLN A 148 0.18 -0.61 23.88
N ALA A 149 -1.05 -0.27 24.26
CA ALA A 149 -1.37 0.36 25.54
C ALA A 149 -0.97 -0.49 26.76
N ASP A 150 -0.97 -1.81 26.64
CA ASP A 150 -0.55 -2.77 27.65
C ASP A 150 0.96 -3.02 27.64
N LYS A 151 1.63 -2.82 26.51
CA LYS A 151 3.08 -2.98 26.34
C LYS A 151 3.84 -1.68 26.57
N GLY A 152 4.38 -1.50 27.77
CA GLY A 152 5.13 -0.29 28.13
C GLY A 152 6.55 -0.17 27.59
N SER A 153 7.06 -1.16 26.86
CA SER A 153 8.47 -1.21 26.47
C SER A 153 8.74 -2.12 25.29
N THR A 154 9.75 -1.79 24.49
CA THR A 154 10.28 -2.60 23.38
C THR A 154 11.80 -2.77 23.51
N TYR A 155 12.39 -3.75 22.81
CA TYR A 155 13.83 -3.81 22.64
C TYR A 155 14.26 -3.03 21.40
N VAL A 156 15.36 -2.30 21.53
CA VAL A 156 16.06 -1.70 20.38
C VAL A 156 17.40 -2.39 20.19
N ARG A 157 17.81 -2.59 18.93
CA ARG A 157 19.02 -3.32 18.56
C ARG A 157 19.82 -2.51 17.55
N ALA A 158 21.04 -2.16 17.91
CA ALA A 158 22.02 -1.56 17.02
C ALA A 158 22.86 -2.67 16.37
N ILE A 159 22.86 -2.73 15.04
CA ILE A 159 23.52 -3.75 14.22
C ILE A 159 24.59 -3.06 13.38
N VAL A 160 25.79 -3.63 13.35
CA VAL A 160 26.95 -3.10 12.60
C VAL A 160 27.44 -4.13 11.60
N ASN A 161 27.69 -3.73 10.35
CA ASN A 161 28.17 -4.63 9.30
C ASN A 161 29.28 -3.99 8.44
N PRO A 162 30.47 -4.61 8.25
CA PRO A 162 30.92 -5.82 8.93
C PRO A 162 31.21 -5.54 10.40
N SER A 163 30.94 -6.52 11.27
CA SER A 163 31.26 -6.45 12.70
C SER A 163 32.77 -6.60 12.98
N ALA A 164 33.62 -6.35 11.98
CA ALA A 164 35.04 -6.66 12.04
C ALA A 164 35.76 -5.75 13.05
N ALA A 165 36.50 -6.38 13.95
CA ALA A 165 37.34 -5.75 14.95
C ALA A 165 38.46 -4.94 14.29
N THR A 166 38.22 -3.66 14.00
CA THR A 166 39.31 -2.70 13.84
C THR A 166 39.88 -2.39 15.23
N ASN A 167 41.20 -2.31 15.33
CA ASN A 167 41.91 -1.91 16.54
C ASN A 167 42.32 -0.43 16.38
N PRO A 168 41.97 0.48 17.32
CA PRO A 168 41.22 0.28 18.57
C PRO A 168 39.76 -0.07 18.34
N HIS A 169 39.18 -0.93 19.20
CA HIS A 169 37.79 -1.37 19.09
C HIS A 169 36.82 -0.20 19.33
N PRO A 170 36.08 0.27 18.31
CA PRO A 170 35.02 1.24 18.55
C PRO A 170 33.90 0.65 19.42
N TYR A 171 33.20 1.55 20.09
CA TYR A 171 32.00 1.30 20.87
C TYR A 171 30.76 1.55 20.01
N VAL A 172 29.71 0.80 20.31
CA VAL A 172 28.36 1.10 19.83
C VAL A 172 27.56 1.63 21.01
N THR A 173 27.13 2.88 20.92
CA THR A 173 26.31 3.52 21.95
C THR A 173 24.90 3.72 21.42
N ILE A 174 23.89 3.55 22.28
CA ILE A 174 22.50 3.93 22.02
C ILE A 174 22.18 5.03 23.03
N GLY A 175 21.65 6.14 22.55
CA GLY A 175 21.25 7.27 23.38
C GLY A 175 19.89 7.81 23.00
N ASP A 176 19.30 8.55 23.91
CA ASP A 176 18.09 9.32 23.66
C ASP A 176 18.40 10.50 22.73
N ALA A 177 17.66 10.64 21.63
CA ALA A 177 17.96 11.60 20.58
C ALA A 177 17.80 13.05 21.04
N GLN A 178 16.90 13.30 22.01
CA GLN A 178 16.51 14.63 22.45
C GLN A 178 17.36 15.08 23.64
N SER A 179 17.41 14.25 24.69
CA SER A 179 18.17 14.55 25.90
C SER A 179 19.67 14.29 25.75
N GLY A 180 20.07 13.47 24.76
CA GLY A 180 21.45 13.02 24.61
C GLY A 180 21.90 12.07 25.73
N GLN A 181 20.99 11.60 26.58
CA GLN A 181 21.31 10.68 27.65
C GLN A 181 21.70 9.31 27.09
N LEU A 182 22.80 8.74 27.59
CA LEU A 182 23.23 7.40 27.23
C LEU A 182 22.22 6.36 27.76
N VAL A 183 21.70 5.52 26.86
CA VAL A 183 20.81 4.41 27.18
C VAL A 183 21.61 3.11 27.32
N LYS A 184 22.52 2.85 26.38
CA LYS A 184 23.39 1.66 26.39
C LYS A 184 24.73 1.93 25.72
N SER A 185 25.76 1.24 26.15
CA SER A 185 27.05 1.14 25.46
C SER A 185 27.48 -0.32 25.39
N CYS A 186 27.95 -0.75 24.21
CA CYS A 186 28.47 -2.08 23.97
C CYS A 186 29.81 -1.99 23.24
N LEU A 187 30.67 -2.95 23.49
CA LEU A 187 31.85 -3.18 22.65
C LEU A 187 31.41 -3.77 21.30
N MET A 188 32.15 -3.49 20.24
CA MET A 188 31.87 -4.04 18.90
C MET A 188 32.00 -5.58 18.84
N SER A 189 32.65 -6.20 19.83
CA SER A 189 32.65 -7.67 20.03
C SER A 189 31.31 -8.22 20.55
N SER A 190 30.38 -7.37 20.97
CA SER A 190 29.10 -7.72 21.61
C SER A 190 27.89 -7.23 20.81
N ILE A 191 28.00 -7.24 19.48
CA ILE A 191 26.93 -6.82 18.55
C ILE A 191 26.01 -8.02 18.26
N PRO A 192 24.67 -7.84 18.18
CA PRO A 192 23.95 -6.57 18.25
C PRO A 192 23.89 -5.97 19.65
N CYS A 193 24.12 -4.66 19.75
CA CYS A 193 23.96 -3.95 21.02
C CYS A 193 22.48 -3.71 21.26
N SER A 194 21.91 -4.37 22.27
CA SER A 194 20.46 -4.33 22.54
C SER A 194 20.13 -3.76 23.91
N GLU A 195 19.04 -3.00 24.01
CA GLU A 195 18.52 -2.49 25.28
C GLU A 195 17.00 -2.39 25.29
N LYS A 196 16.38 -2.58 26.47
CA LYS A 196 14.94 -2.45 26.65
C LYS A 196 14.58 -1.00 26.97
N VAL A 197 13.70 -0.42 26.16
CA VAL A 197 13.31 1.00 26.25
C VAL A 197 11.84 1.08 26.60
N SER A 198 11.52 1.86 27.64
CA SER A 198 10.14 2.13 28.04
C SER A 198 9.62 3.44 27.44
N VAL A 199 8.34 3.45 27.07
CA VAL A 199 7.63 4.62 26.50
C VAL A 199 6.30 4.80 27.24
N GLY A 200 6.01 6.03 27.67
CA GLY A 200 4.72 6.39 28.28
C GLY A 200 3.57 6.26 27.29
N ILE A 201 2.33 6.11 27.79
CA ILE A 201 1.13 6.11 26.95
C ILE A 201 1.06 7.43 26.17
N ASP A 202 0.78 7.36 24.87
CA ASP A 202 0.71 8.48 23.94
C ASP A 202 2.00 9.31 23.82
N GLN A 203 3.12 8.73 24.25
CA GLN A 203 4.43 9.32 24.08
C GLN A 203 5.18 8.63 22.95
N SER A 204 6.14 9.37 22.41
CA SER A 204 7.13 8.84 21.48
C SER A 204 8.52 9.11 22.06
N ARG A 205 9.41 8.14 21.87
CA ARG A 205 10.81 8.25 22.25
C ARG A 205 11.67 7.99 21.03
N SER A 206 12.50 8.97 20.70
CA SER A 206 13.47 8.87 19.60
C SER A 206 14.83 8.50 20.15
N LEU A 207 15.46 7.51 19.55
CA LEU A 207 16.77 6.98 19.94
C LEU A 207 17.72 7.09 18.77
N VAL A 208 19.00 7.32 19.05
CA VAL A 208 20.07 7.30 18.05
C VAL A 208 21.20 6.44 18.57
N ALA A 209 21.70 5.57 17.70
CA ALA A 209 22.91 4.81 17.92
C ALA A 209 24.10 5.48 17.23
N TYR A 210 25.30 5.33 17.80
CA TYR A 210 26.56 5.81 17.23
C TYR A 210 27.63 4.73 17.30
N VAL A 211 28.49 4.65 16.27
CA VAL A 211 29.79 3.96 16.33
C VAL A 211 30.86 4.99 16.69
N THR A 212 31.60 4.79 17.80
CA THR A 212 32.57 5.78 18.29
C THR A 212 33.88 5.19 18.80
N ASP A 213 34.96 5.96 18.75
CA ASP A 213 36.30 5.51 19.21
C ASP A 213 36.47 5.49 20.73
N THR A 214 35.72 6.34 21.42
CA THR A 214 35.77 6.44 22.89
C THR A 214 34.36 6.26 23.45
N CYS A 215 34.26 5.45 24.51
CA CYS A 215 33.02 5.30 25.25
C CYS A 215 32.80 6.53 26.13
N CYS A 216 31.58 7.05 26.11
CA CYS A 216 31.23 8.31 26.74
C CYS A 216 30.93 8.13 28.23
N SER A 217 31.41 9.04 29.07
CA SER A 217 31.00 9.19 30.46
C SER A 217 29.61 9.84 30.54
N GLY A 218 28.56 9.07 30.21
CA GLY A 218 27.15 9.38 30.54
C GLY A 218 26.33 10.21 29.54
N GLY A 219 26.94 10.78 28.49
CA GLY A 219 26.24 11.62 27.51
C GLY A 219 26.51 11.27 26.05
N ARG A 220 25.81 11.96 25.14
CA ARG A 220 25.96 11.82 23.68
C ARG A 220 27.44 11.99 23.27
N PRO A 221 27.98 11.11 22.41
CA PRO A 221 29.32 11.31 21.89
C PRO A 221 29.42 12.63 21.12
N THR A 222 30.49 13.40 21.36
CA THR A 222 30.72 14.71 20.72
C THR A 222 31.89 14.72 19.74
N SER A 223 32.67 13.64 19.69
CA SER A 223 33.82 13.47 18.79
C SER A 223 34.04 11.98 18.47
N GLY A 224 34.76 11.69 17.38
CA GLY A 224 35.06 10.31 16.96
C GLY A 224 33.84 9.50 16.52
N ILE A 225 32.80 10.15 15.97
CA ILE A 225 31.61 9.48 15.44
C ILE A 225 31.90 8.97 14.03
N ARG A 226 31.80 7.65 13.84
CA ARG A 226 32.03 6.97 12.55
C ARG A 226 30.73 6.71 11.78
N ALA A 227 29.62 6.51 12.50
CA ALA A 227 28.28 6.38 11.93
C ALA A 227 27.19 6.71 12.97
N SER A 228 25.98 7.00 12.49
CA SER A 228 24.80 7.15 13.32
C SER A 228 23.55 6.59 12.67
N ALA A 229 22.62 6.03 13.45
CA ALA A 229 21.34 5.50 12.99
C ALA A 229 20.23 5.80 14.01
N GLY A 230 19.06 6.22 13.56
CA GLY A 230 17.94 6.61 14.42
C GLY A 230 16.76 5.65 14.34
N VAL A 231 16.02 5.52 15.44
CA VAL A 231 14.70 4.86 15.48
C VAL A 231 13.77 5.63 16.39
N ALA A 232 12.48 5.65 16.07
CA ALA A 232 11.44 6.18 16.95
C ALA A 232 10.55 5.04 17.43
N VAL A 233 10.25 5.02 18.73
CA VAL A 233 9.28 4.11 19.33
C VAL A 233 8.12 4.94 19.87
N LYS A 234 6.90 4.66 19.45
CA LYS A 234 5.68 5.29 19.97
C LYS A 234 4.84 4.27 20.74
N ARG A 235 4.07 4.71 21.72
CA ARG A 235 3.07 3.86 22.40
C ARG A 235 1.69 4.48 22.26
N SER A 236 0.74 3.73 21.71
CA SER A 236 -0.65 4.19 21.53
C SER A 236 -1.50 3.80 22.74
N GLY A 237 -2.28 4.75 23.30
CA GLY A 237 -3.13 4.56 24.48
C GLY A 237 -4.42 3.72 24.35
N TRP A 238 -5.26 3.91 23.33
CA TRP A 238 -6.48 3.10 23.12
C TRP A 238 -6.47 2.44 21.73
N HIS A 239 -6.89 1.17 21.68
CA HIS A 239 -6.95 0.32 20.48
C HIS A 239 -8.24 -0.52 20.49
N GLY A 240 -9.38 0.16 20.57
CA GLY A 240 -10.67 -0.48 20.37
C GLY A 240 -11.25 -0.20 18.98
N SER A 241 -12.46 -0.68 18.77
CA SER A 241 -13.27 -0.40 17.61
C SER A 241 -14.46 0.47 17.99
N VAL A 242 -15.00 1.16 16.99
CA VAL A 242 -16.32 1.78 17.09
C VAL A 242 -17.17 1.23 15.95
N SER A 243 -18.32 0.68 16.29
CA SER A 243 -19.35 0.26 15.33
C SER A 243 -20.53 1.22 15.39
N LEU A 244 -21.31 1.29 14.32
CA LEU A 244 -22.47 2.17 14.21
C LEU A 244 -23.67 1.37 13.71
N ALA A 245 -24.84 1.61 14.28
CA ALA A 245 -26.08 0.98 13.87
C ALA A 245 -27.25 1.97 13.91
N ALA A 246 -28.25 1.75 13.06
CA ALA A 246 -29.52 2.46 13.08
C ALA A 246 -30.63 1.53 13.58
N SER A 247 -31.54 2.04 14.42
CA SER A 247 -32.69 1.27 14.89
C SER A 247 -33.67 0.92 13.76
N VAL A 248 -33.74 1.79 12.75
CA VAL A 248 -34.51 1.59 11.51
C VAL A 248 -33.69 2.20 10.36
N SER A 249 -33.44 1.43 9.31
CA SER A 249 -32.67 1.87 8.12
C SER A 249 -33.59 2.44 7.03
N THR A 250 -34.81 1.92 6.91
CA THR A 250 -35.78 2.33 5.86
C THR A 250 -37.14 2.67 6.47
N PHE A 251 -37.64 3.88 6.18
CA PHE A 251 -38.99 4.34 6.54
C PHE A 251 -39.91 4.32 5.34
N GLY A 252 -41.23 4.33 5.55
CA GLY A 252 -42.21 4.61 4.52
C GLY A 252 -42.12 6.04 3.96
N SER A 253 -42.95 6.36 2.96
CA SER A 253 -42.90 7.62 2.20
C SER A 253 -43.04 8.90 3.04
N ALA A 254 -43.64 8.83 4.24
CA ALA A 254 -43.77 9.96 5.15
C ALA A 254 -42.46 10.32 5.91
N GLY A 255 -41.43 9.47 5.85
CA GLY A 255 -40.23 9.60 6.67
C GLY A 255 -40.45 9.16 8.12
N GLY A 256 -39.46 9.42 8.98
CA GLY A 256 -39.50 8.95 10.36
C GLY A 256 -38.30 9.34 11.20
N LYS A 257 -38.21 8.74 12.39
CA LYS A 257 -37.10 8.94 13.33
C LYS A 257 -36.34 7.64 13.54
N SER A 258 -35.02 7.67 13.36
CA SER A 258 -34.14 6.54 13.63
C SER A 258 -33.16 6.88 14.74
N LEU A 259 -32.95 5.96 15.67
CA LEU A 259 -31.91 6.07 16.68
C LEU A 259 -30.61 5.53 16.09
N ILE A 260 -29.63 6.40 15.92
CA ILE A 260 -28.27 6.05 15.50
C ILE A 260 -27.45 5.82 16.76
N THR A 261 -26.87 4.64 16.92
CA THR A 261 -26.09 4.26 18.10
C THR A 261 -24.71 3.78 17.69
N ALA A 262 -23.69 4.51 18.13
CA ALA A 262 -22.31 4.07 18.09
C ALA A 262 -22.00 3.21 19.32
N THR A 263 -21.39 2.05 19.12
CA THR A 263 -20.95 1.14 20.20
C THR A 263 -19.44 1.03 20.17
N ILE A 264 -18.80 1.20 21.32
CA ILE A 264 -17.35 1.19 21.47
C ILE A 264 -16.91 -0.10 22.18
N ALA A 265 -15.84 -0.74 21.71
CA ALA A 265 -15.29 -1.93 22.34
C ALA A 265 -13.76 -2.01 22.23
N PRO A 266 -13.00 -2.12 23.34
CA PRO A 266 -13.43 -1.98 24.73
C PRO A 266 -13.69 -0.51 25.11
N ASP A 267 -14.33 -0.29 26.27
CA ASP A 267 -14.64 1.04 26.80
C ASP A 267 -13.48 2.04 26.72
N VAL A 268 -13.82 3.29 26.38
CA VAL A 268 -12.86 4.40 26.35
C VAL A 268 -12.61 4.88 27.78
N ASN A 269 -11.71 4.18 28.48
CA ASN A 269 -11.25 4.56 29.83
C ASN A 269 -10.04 5.51 29.82
N GLU A 270 -9.72 6.08 28.66
CA GLU A 270 -8.63 7.03 28.49
C GLU A 270 -9.14 8.48 28.52
N THR A 271 -8.59 9.28 29.43
CA THR A 271 -8.90 10.71 29.54
C THR A 271 -8.48 11.44 28.28
N GLY A 272 -9.42 12.14 27.64
CA GLY A 272 -9.16 12.98 26.47
C GLY A 272 -9.74 12.46 25.15
N LEU A 273 -10.20 11.21 25.08
CA LEU A 273 -10.85 10.66 23.87
C LEU A 273 -12.36 10.90 23.89
N ILE A 274 -12.91 11.42 22.80
CA ILE A 274 -14.32 11.76 22.62
C ILE A 274 -14.92 10.79 21.60
N THR A 275 -16.07 10.20 21.94
CA THR A 275 -16.89 9.52 20.95
C THR A 275 -17.87 10.53 20.35
N SER A 276 -17.92 10.61 19.03
CA SER A 276 -18.81 11.54 18.35
C SER A 276 -19.41 10.93 17.09
N ILE A 277 -20.62 11.38 16.74
CA ILE A 277 -21.33 10.98 15.52
C ILE A 277 -21.45 12.20 14.64
N TYR A 278 -21.17 12.02 13.35
CA TYR A 278 -21.22 13.06 12.33
C TYR A 278 -22.24 12.71 11.26
N ASN A 279 -22.90 13.74 10.72
CA ASN A 279 -23.51 13.60 9.40
C ASN A 279 -22.37 13.53 8.38
N ALA A 280 -22.36 12.46 7.60
CA ALA A 280 -21.20 12.10 6.82
C ALA A 280 -21.20 12.75 5.41
N GLU A 281 -22.25 13.50 5.05
CA GLU A 281 -22.29 14.38 3.88
C GLU A 281 -21.83 15.80 4.20
N THR A 282 -22.35 16.38 5.29
CA THR A 282 -22.08 17.77 5.68
C THR A 282 -20.89 17.91 6.61
N HIS A 283 -20.34 16.78 7.09
CA HIS A 283 -19.26 16.71 8.08
C HIS A 283 -19.57 17.45 9.39
N THR A 284 -20.85 17.65 9.69
CA THR A 284 -21.29 18.33 10.91
C THR A 284 -21.53 17.32 12.03
N ARG A 285 -21.12 17.69 13.24
CA ARG A 285 -21.28 16.83 14.41
C ARG A 285 -22.73 16.82 14.87
N VAL A 286 -23.35 15.65 14.91
CA VAL A 286 -24.73 15.45 15.37
C VAL A 286 -24.81 14.91 16.80
N ALA A 287 -23.76 14.24 17.29
CA ALA A 287 -23.62 13.85 18.69
C ALA A 287 -22.19 14.03 19.18
N ASN A 288 -22.06 14.46 20.43
CA ASN A 288 -20.81 14.45 21.19
C ASN A 288 -21.10 13.75 22.51
N CYS A 289 -20.54 12.56 22.66
CA CYS A 289 -20.75 11.73 23.83
C CYS A 289 -19.47 11.76 24.67
N SER A 290 -19.66 11.99 25.97
CA SER A 290 -18.57 12.19 26.92
C SER A 290 -17.67 10.97 27.06
N GLN A 291 -16.49 11.21 27.64
CA GLN A 291 -15.54 10.18 28.07
C GLN A 291 -16.25 9.16 28.99
N SER A 292 -15.93 7.87 28.85
CA SER A 292 -16.47 6.74 29.66
C SER A 292 -17.86 6.19 29.30
N LEU A 293 -18.36 6.40 28.07
CA LEU A 293 -19.58 5.72 27.60
C LEU A 293 -19.25 4.62 26.59
N VAL A 294 -19.83 3.44 26.78
CA VAL A 294 -19.78 2.32 25.82
C VAL A 294 -20.63 2.60 24.58
N THR A 295 -21.57 3.54 24.69
CA THR A 295 -22.50 3.89 23.61
C THR A 295 -22.68 5.39 23.45
N CYS A 296 -22.74 5.86 22.21
CA CYS A 296 -23.13 7.22 21.85
C CYS A 296 -24.35 7.19 20.95
N SER A 297 -25.39 8.00 21.20
CA SER A 297 -26.64 7.91 20.45
C SER A 297 -27.17 9.26 19.97
N TYR A 298 -27.83 9.26 18.81
CA TYR A 298 -28.48 10.41 18.18
C TYR A 298 -29.82 10.02 17.56
N SER A 299 -30.87 10.81 17.81
CA SER A 299 -32.16 10.62 17.14
C SER A 299 -32.21 11.41 15.82
N ALA A 300 -32.00 10.73 14.71
CA ALA A 300 -32.06 11.30 13.37
C ALA A 300 -33.50 11.42 12.86
N ASN A 301 -33.88 12.62 12.40
CA ASN A 301 -35.13 12.83 11.65
C ASN A 301 -34.86 12.72 10.15
N ILE A 302 -35.60 11.84 9.46
CA ILE A 302 -35.52 11.60 8.02
C ILE A 302 -36.81 12.11 7.37
N GLY A 303 -36.70 13.09 6.48
CA GLY A 303 -37.83 13.63 5.75
C GLY A 303 -38.32 12.68 4.66
N ALA A 304 -39.47 12.98 4.05
CA ALA A 304 -40.00 12.22 2.91
C ALA A 304 -39.06 12.28 1.69
N GLY A 305 -38.82 11.12 1.06
CA GLY A 305 -37.93 10.99 -0.11
C GLY A 305 -36.47 11.38 0.14
N ALA A 306 -36.02 11.36 1.40
CA ALA A 306 -34.69 11.80 1.80
C ALA A 306 -33.85 10.66 2.39
N TYR A 307 -32.54 10.89 2.44
CA TYR A 307 -31.58 10.04 3.13
C TYR A 307 -30.67 10.88 4.03
N LYS A 308 -30.02 10.22 4.98
CA LYS A 308 -28.86 10.74 5.72
C LYS A 308 -27.89 9.60 5.96
N SER A 309 -26.59 9.86 5.85
CA SER A 309 -25.56 8.94 6.32
C SER A 309 -24.85 9.48 7.55
N PHE A 310 -24.37 8.54 8.36
CA PHE A 310 -23.68 8.82 9.62
C PHE A 310 -22.41 8.01 9.71
N ILE A 311 -21.42 8.58 10.38
CA ILE A 311 -20.16 7.94 10.73
C ILE A 311 -19.81 8.33 12.17
N ALA A 312 -19.22 7.40 12.92
CA ALA A 312 -18.76 7.63 14.28
C ALA A 312 -17.24 7.60 14.37
N PHE A 313 -16.71 8.39 15.29
CA PHE A 313 -15.27 8.47 15.57
C PHE A 313 -15.00 8.38 17.06
N VAL A 314 -13.84 7.82 17.39
CA VAL A 314 -13.17 7.96 18.69
C VAL A 314 -11.88 8.73 18.43
N ALA A 315 -11.80 9.99 18.90
CA ALA A 315 -10.68 10.89 18.62
C ALA A 315 -10.43 11.88 19.77
N LYS A 316 -9.30 12.61 19.79
CA LYS A 316 -9.04 13.63 20.83
C LYS A 316 -9.80 14.93 20.60
N ASP A 317 -10.19 15.19 19.36
CA ASP A 317 -11.05 16.31 18.99
C ASP A 317 -12.43 15.82 18.54
N ALA A 318 -13.39 16.74 18.61
CA ALA A 318 -14.70 16.55 18.01
C ALA A 318 -15.18 17.92 17.49
N PRO A 319 -14.69 18.43 16.35
CA PRO A 319 -15.14 19.72 15.80
C PRO A 319 -16.64 19.70 15.47
N SER A 320 -17.30 20.86 15.46
CA SER A 320 -18.75 20.96 15.17
C SER A 320 -19.10 20.92 13.68
N ASP A 321 -18.16 21.35 12.83
CA ASP A 321 -18.33 21.73 11.43
C ASP A 321 -17.27 21.09 10.51
N ALA A 322 -16.51 20.13 11.03
CA ALA A 322 -15.58 19.30 10.29
C ALA A 322 -15.49 17.91 10.95
N LEU A 323 -14.96 16.93 10.21
CA LEU A 323 -14.61 15.62 10.79
C LEU A 323 -13.41 15.76 11.75
N PRO A 324 -13.28 14.88 12.76
CA PRO A 324 -12.11 14.86 13.62
C PRO A 324 -10.82 14.73 12.83
N SER A 325 -9.76 15.38 13.30
CA SER A 325 -8.45 15.40 12.63
C SER A 325 -7.27 15.19 13.58
N VAL A 326 -7.53 15.24 14.89
CA VAL A 326 -6.52 15.13 15.93
C VAL A 326 -6.66 13.78 16.61
N ASP A 327 -5.66 12.92 16.37
CA ASP A 327 -5.50 11.65 17.09
C ASP A 327 -6.74 10.75 16.98
N ILE A 328 -7.17 10.48 15.75
CA ILE A 328 -8.27 9.55 15.44
C ILE A 328 -7.80 8.13 15.79
N ARG A 329 -8.53 7.49 16.72
CA ARG A 329 -8.22 6.13 17.19
C ARG A 329 -9.07 5.05 16.56
N ALA A 330 -10.31 5.36 16.24
CA ALA A 330 -11.16 4.49 15.45
C ALA A 330 -12.23 5.31 14.72
N SER A 331 -12.69 4.78 13.59
CA SER A 331 -13.86 5.24 12.85
C SER A 331 -14.76 4.05 12.55
N SER A 332 -16.07 4.26 12.53
CA SER A 332 -17.01 3.23 12.13
C SER A 332 -17.12 3.16 10.61
N GLY A 333 -17.68 2.08 10.09
CA GLY A 333 -18.34 2.11 8.78
C GLY A 333 -19.50 3.12 8.77
N ARG A 334 -19.95 3.47 7.57
CA ARG A 334 -21.10 4.37 7.39
C ARG A 334 -22.41 3.62 7.62
N VAL A 335 -23.40 4.37 8.09
CA VAL A 335 -24.79 3.91 8.21
C VAL A 335 -25.70 4.91 7.50
N VAL A 336 -26.37 4.45 6.45
CA VAL A 336 -27.41 5.20 5.74
C VAL A 336 -28.78 4.88 6.31
N VAL A 337 -29.60 5.93 6.41
CA VAL A 337 -31.02 5.83 6.72
C VAL A 337 -31.81 6.60 5.66
N THR A 338 -32.89 6.01 5.14
CA THR A 338 -33.66 6.57 4.02
C THR A 338 -35.16 6.41 4.21
N SER A 339 -35.94 7.25 3.54
CA SER A 339 -37.39 7.08 3.36
C SER A 339 -37.80 6.78 1.91
N ILE A 340 -36.80 6.57 1.03
CA ILE A 340 -37.01 6.17 -0.36
C ILE A 340 -37.51 4.73 -0.36
N GLN A 341 -38.65 4.51 -1.00
CA GLN A 341 -39.22 3.18 -1.19
C GLN A 341 -38.61 2.48 -2.40
N ILE A 342 -38.66 1.15 -2.41
CA ILE A 342 -38.13 0.32 -3.50
C ILE A 342 -38.74 0.67 -4.87
N ASP A 343 -40.04 0.99 -4.91
CA ASP A 343 -40.78 1.40 -6.11
C ASP A 343 -40.43 2.83 -6.57
N ALA A 344 -39.84 3.64 -5.69
CA ALA A 344 -39.42 5.00 -5.97
C ALA A 344 -37.91 5.12 -6.28
N VAL A 345 -37.12 4.05 -6.14
CA VAL A 345 -35.66 4.08 -6.36
C VAL A 345 -35.32 4.61 -7.75
N GLU A 346 -35.98 4.10 -8.79
CA GLU A 346 -35.69 4.47 -10.18
C GLU A 346 -36.06 5.92 -10.52
N ALA A 347 -37.14 6.42 -9.93
CA ALA A 347 -37.62 7.78 -10.14
C ALA A 347 -36.96 8.81 -9.20
N SER A 348 -36.13 8.36 -8.26
CA SER A 348 -35.55 9.23 -7.23
C SER A 348 -34.49 10.16 -7.84
N PRO A 349 -34.69 11.50 -7.79
CA PRO A 349 -33.69 12.45 -8.28
C PRO A 349 -32.34 12.32 -7.56
N LEU A 350 -32.37 11.90 -6.30
CA LEU A 350 -31.16 11.60 -5.53
C LEU A 350 -30.39 10.43 -6.13
N VAL A 351 -31.06 9.29 -6.34
CA VAL A 351 -30.41 8.07 -6.87
C VAL A 351 -29.83 8.36 -8.25
N ILE A 352 -30.57 9.10 -9.08
CA ILE A 352 -30.10 9.55 -10.41
C ILE A 352 -28.86 10.45 -10.29
N SER A 353 -28.85 11.36 -9.31
CA SER A 353 -27.70 12.26 -9.10
C SER A 353 -26.46 11.50 -8.62
N LEU A 354 -26.61 10.57 -7.68
CA LEU A 354 -25.52 9.72 -7.20
C LEU A 354 -24.99 8.80 -8.31
N ALA A 355 -25.88 8.19 -9.10
CA ALA A 355 -25.50 7.42 -10.28
C ALA A 355 -24.70 8.26 -11.28
N THR A 356 -25.12 9.51 -11.51
CA THR A 356 -24.39 10.44 -12.39
C THR A 356 -23.00 10.77 -11.84
N LEU A 357 -22.86 11.00 -10.53
CA LEU A 357 -21.57 11.22 -9.89
C LEU A 357 -20.65 10.00 -10.02
N LEU A 358 -21.19 8.79 -9.91
CA LEU A 358 -20.42 7.57 -10.10
C LEU A 358 -19.86 7.47 -11.52
N VAL A 359 -20.69 7.74 -12.55
CA VAL A 359 -20.24 7.80 -13.95
C VAL A 359 -19.19 8.91 -14.15
N GLN A 360 -19.38 10.08 -13.53
CA GLN A 360 -18.40 11.16 -13.62
C GLN A 360 -17.05 10.78 -12.99
N LYS A 361 -17.06 10.00 -11.89
CA LYS A 361 -15.84 9.57 -11.19
C LYS A 361 -15.10 8.45 -11.94
N TYR A 362 -15.82 7.45 -12.44
CA TYR A 362 -15.21 6.21 -12.97
C TYR A 362 -15.37 6.00 -14.47
N GLY A 363 -16.13 6.84 -15.18
CA GLY A 363 -16.38 6.70 -16.61
C GLY A 363 -16.96 5.32 -16.95
N ASP A 364 -16.36 4.67 -17.94
CA ASP A 364 -16.78 3.36 -18.43
C ASP A 364 -16.65 2.24 -17.37
N SER A 365 -15.80 2.43 -16.36
CA SER A 365 -15.62 1.46 -15.28
C SER A 365 -16.68 1.58 -14.18
N ALA A 366 -17.63 2.51 -14.25
CA ALA A 366 -18.59 2.77 -13.17
C ALA A 366 -19.41 1.54 -12.76
N CYS A 367 -19.83 0.70 -13.71
CA CYS A 367 -20.59 -0.52 -13.42
C CYS A 367 -19.73 -1.65 -12.83
N LEU A 368 -18.48 -1.75 -13.25
CA LEU A 368 -17.53 -2.69 -12.65
C LEU A 368 -17.22 -2.28 -11.21
N THR A 369 -16.93 -0.99 -10.99
CA THR A 369 -16.68 -0.45 -9.65
C THR A 369 -17.90 -0.63 -8.75
N LEU A 370 -19.12 -0.35 -9.25
CA LEU A 370 -20.34 -0.59 -8.47
C LEU A 370 -20.47 -2.05 -8.07
N GLY A 371 -20.26 -2.98 -9.01
CA GLY A 371 -20.29 -4.42 -8.74
C GLY A 371 -19.33 -4.82 -7.62
N ALA A 372 -18.08 -4.34 -7.70
CA ALA A 372 -17.02 -4.68 -6.75
C ALA A 372 -17.28 -4.21 -5.31
N TRP A 373 -18.14 -3.20 -5.10
CA TRP A 373 -18.45 -2.64 -3.77
C TRP A 373 -19.64 -3.29 -3.06
N ILE A 374 -20.29 -4.25 -3.69
CA ILE A 374 -21.47 -4.93 -3.15
C ILE A 374 -21.14 -5.98 -2.08
N PRO A 375 -20.06 -6.80 -2.21
CA PRO A 375 -19.73 -7.86 -1.25
C PRO A 375 -19.51 -7.36 0.17
N SER A 376 -19.01 -6.12 0.33
CA SER A 376 -18.82 -5.49 1.64
C SER A 376 -20.12 -5.27 2.42
N HIS A 377 -21.27 -5.49 1.78
CA HIS A 377 -22.59 -5.22 2.36
C HIS A 377 -23.62 -6.36 2.19
N ARG A 378 -23.35 -7.44 1.43
CA ARG A 378 -24.37 -8.43 1.01
C ARG A 378 -23.80 -9.85 0.74
N ALA A 379 -24.32 -10.86 1.43
CA ALA A 379 -23.97 -12.27 1.19
C ALA A 379 -24.75 -12.94 0.01
N MET A 380 -25.94 -12.41 -0.34
CA MET A 380 -26.87 -13.01 -1.32
C MET A 380 -26.80 -12.38 -2.72
N SER A 381 -25.85 -11.48 -2.98
CA SER A 381 -25.70 -10.79 -4.27
C SER A 381 -24.48 -11.29 -5.04
N SER A 382 -24.62 -11.49 -6.35
CA SER A 382 -23.52 -11.80 -7.26
C SER A 382 -22.95 -10.53 -7.89
N VAL A 383 -21.63 -10.33 -7.78
CA VAL A 383 -20.90 -9.23 -8.43
C VAL A 383 -21.13 -9.24 -9.95
N PRO A 384 -20.94 -10.38 -10.65
CA PRO A 384 -21.30 -10.52 -12.07
C PRO A 384 -22.72 -10.06 -12.40
N ASP A 385 -23.72 -10.45 -11.61
CA ASP A 385 -25.13 -10.19 -11.92
C ASP A 385 -25.46 -8.70 -11.84
N VAL A 386 -24.92 -8.02 -10.83
CA VAL A 386 -25.15 -6.58 -10.69
C VAL A 386 -24.39 -5.79 -11.75
N THR A 387 -23.16 -6.18 -12.09
CA THR A 387 -22.41 -5.57 -13.20
C THR A 387 -23.16 -5.75 -14.52
N LEU A 388 -23.76 -6.93 -14.77
CA LEU A 388 -24.56 -7.20 -15.97
C LEU A 388 -25.79 -6.30 -16.06
N VAL A 389 -26.60 -6.23 -14.99
CA VAL A 389 -27.78 -5.37 -14.97
C VAL A 389 -27.39 -3.90 -15.09
N CYS A 390 -26.28 -3.49 -14.47
CA CYS A 390 -25.76 -2.13 -14.58
C CYS A 390 -25.38 -1.79 -16.02
N ASN A 391 -24.66 -2.67 -16.71
CA ASN A 391 -24.25 -2.45 -18.08
C ASN A 391 -25.44 -2.43 -19.05
N ALA A 392 -26.43 -3.31 -18.85
CA ALA A 392 -27.56 -3.45 -19.76
C ALA A 392 -28.64 -2.37 -19.54
N LYS A 393 -28.91 -2.01 -18.28
CA LYS A 393 -30.06 -1.16 -17.89
C LYS A 393 -29.65 0.11 -17.13
N GLY A 394 -28.36 0.29 -16.84
CA GLY A 394 -27.80 1.45 -16.14
C GLY A 394 -27.69 1.26 -14.62
N ILE A 395 -26.88 2.12 -13.98
CA ILE A 395 -26.63 2.10 -12.53
C ILE A 395 -27.92 2.12 -11.70
N VAL A 396 -28.91 2.93 -12.09
CA VAL A 396 -30.14 3.08 -11.32
C VAL A 396 -30.92 1.75 -11.23
N ALA A 397 -30.97 0.98 -12.32
CA ALA A 397 -31.59 -0.35 -12.33
C ALA A 397 -30.80 -1.35 -11.48
N ALA A 398 -29.47 -1.29 -11.50
CA ALA A 398 -28.61 -2.07 -10.63
C ALA A 398 -28.82 -1.74 -9.15
N ILE A 399 -29.01 -0.46 -8.78
CA ILE A 399 -29.32 -0.06 -7.40
C ILE A 399 -30.68 -0.61 -6.97
N ARG A 400 -31.70 -0.58 -7.83
CA ARG A 400 -32.99 -1.22 -7.52
C ARG A 400 -32.83 -2.71 -7.30
N MET A 401 -32.04 -3.39 -8.13
CA MET A 401 -31.72 -4.82 -7.98
C MET A 401 -31.04 -5.10 -6.61
N ILE A 402 -30.03 -4.30 -6.23
CA ILE A 402 -29.35 -4.43 -4.92
C ILE A 402 -30.30 -4.16 -3.75
N ALA A 403 -31.21 -3.19 -3.91
CA ALA A 403 -32.20 -2.82 -2.89
C ALA A 403 -33.25 -3.93 -2.69
N THR A 404 -33.55 -4.66 -3.76
CA THR A 404 -34.51 -5.77 -3.78
C THR A 404 -33.99 -7.00 -3.04
N LEU A 405 -32.67 -7.23 -3.05
CA LEU A 405 -32.05 -8.35 -2.35
C LEU A 405 -32.01 -8.19 -0.82
N ASP A 406 -32.21 -6.99 -0.29
CA ASP A 406 -32.21 -6.74 1.16
C ASP A 406 -32.96 -5.43 1.48
N ASP A 407 -32.30 -4.27 1.48
CA ASP A 407 -33.00 -2.99 1.68
C ASP A 407 -32.44 -1.81 0.86
N VAL A 408 -33.25 -0.75 0.71
CA VAL A 408 -32.91 0.47 -0.04
C VAL A 408 -31.77 1.23 0.63
N ALA A 409 -31.71 1.27 1.96
CA ALA A 409 -30.69 2.02 2.70
C ALA A 409 -29.28 1.49 2.45
N ARG A 410 -29.10 0.16 2.46
CA ARG A 410 -27.85 -0.52 2.18
C ARG A 410 -27.48 -0.46 0.70
N ALA A 411 -28.44 -0.48 -0.21
CA ALA A 411 -28.16 -0.25 -1.62
C ALA A 411 -27.62 1.18 -1.88
N LEU A 412 -28.19 2.17 -1.18
CA LEU A 412 -27.66 3.54 -1.18
C LEU A 412 -26.29 3.61 -0.51
N GLN A 413 -26.08 2.88 0.59
CA GLN A 413 -24.78 2.78 1.26
C GLN A 413 -23.68 2.32 0.30
N SER A 414 -23.89 1.21 -0.42
CA SER A 414 -22.94 0.72 -1.42
C SER A 414 -22.64 1.77 -2.49
N LEU A 415 -23.66 2.46 -3.02
CA LEU A 415 -23.46 3.53 -3.99
C LEU A 415 -22.65 4.70 -3.43
N ILE A 416 -22.94 5.14 -2.21
CA ILE A 416 -22.26 6.27 -1.56
C ILE A 416 -20.81 5.93 -1.27
N ASP A 417 -20.54 4.75 -0.72
CA ASP A 417 -19.17 4.31 -0.40
C ASP A 417 -18.34 4.19 -1.67
N THR A 418 -18.91 3.64 -2.75
CA THR A 418 -18.26 3.61 -4.06
C THR A 418 -17.86 5.01 -4.55
N ILE A 419 -18.70 6.02 -4.29
CA ILE A 419 -18.43 7.41 -4.71
C ILE A 419 -17.39 8.08 -3.79
N GLN A 420 -17.47 7.86 -2.49
CA GLN A 420 -16.76 8.65 -1.48
C GLN A 420 -15.44 8.03 -1.02
N ASP A 421 -15.30 6.71 -1.07
CA ASP A 421 -14.05 6.05 -0.71
C ASP A 421 -13.11 6.01 -1.92
N ASP A 422 -11.89 6.49 -1.73
CA ASP A 422 -10.78 6.36 -2.70
C ASP A 422 -10.03 5.03 -2.50
N VAL A 423 -10.59 4.14 -1.68
CA VAL A 423 -9.99 2.86 -1.31
C VAL A 423 -10.24 1.88 -2.45
N ALA A 424 -9.18 1.19 -2.89
CA ALA A 424 -9.32 0.03 -3.75
C ALA A 424 -10.31 -0.95 -3.09
N PRO A 425 -11.23 -1.56 -3.86
CA PRO A 425 -12.16 -2.52 -3.27
C PRO A 425 -11.38 -3.61 -2.51
N ILE A 426 -11.92 -4.00 -1.36
CA ILE A 426 -11.31 -4.89 -0.36
C ILE A 426 -10.67 -6.11 -1.04
N GLU A 427 -9.40 -6.40 -0.75
CA GLU A 427 -8.60 -7.48 -1.39
C GLU A 427 -9.06 -8.91 -1.05
N ASP A 428 -10.12 -9.05 -0.25
CA ASP A 428 -10.73 -10.33 0.10
C ASP A 428 -12.19 -10.30 -0.38
N PHE A 429 -12.39 -10.54 -1.68
CA PHE A 429 -13.72 -10.84 -2.22
C PHE A 429 -14.12 -12.25 -1.73
N ASP A 430 -15.38 -12.65 -1.69
CA ASP A 430 -15.99 -13.30 -2.84
C ASP A 430 -17.48 -13.57 -2.54
N PRO A 431 -18.41 -13.11 -3.39
CA PRO A 431 -19.69 -13.77 -3.47
C PRO A 431 -20.05 -14.28 -4.88
N ASP A 432 -19.05 -14.67 -5.66
CA ASP A 432 -18.96 -15.63 -6.78
C ASP A 432 -17.89 -15.21 -7.83
N CYS A 433 -17.18 -14.11 -7.59
CA CYS A 433 -16.00 -13.70 -8.34
C CYS A 433 -15.19 -12.60 -7.64
N TYR A 434 -13.87 -12.77 -7.56
CA TYR A 434 -12.89 -11.73 -7.22
C TYR A 434 -12.59 -10.80 -8.41
N HIS A 435 -12.53 -11.36 -9.63
CA HIS A 435 -12.17 -10.63 -10.84
C HIS A 435 -13.26 -10.73 -11.90
N VAL A 436 -13.93 -9.62 -12.18
CA VAL A 436 -14.99 -9.56 -13.19
C VAL A 436 -14.52 -8.72 -14.38
N SER A 437 -14.86 -9.15 -15.60
CA SER A 437 -14.63 -8.35 -16.81
C SER A 437 -15.59 -7.16 -16.90
N ASP A 438 -15.30 -6.21 -17.79
CA ASP A 438 -16.22 -5.10 -18.09
C ASP A 438 -17.61 -5.59 -18.56
N GLU A 439 -17.70 -6.82 -19.06
CA GLU A 439 -18.95 -7.44 -19.51
C GLU A 439 -19.70 -8.21 -18.41
N GLY A 440 -19.23 -8.16 -17.16
CA GLY A 440 -19.83 -8.89 -16.04
C GLY A 440 -19.53 -10.39 -16.07
N ILE A 441 -18.42 -10.81 -16.71
CA ILE A 441 -18.00 -12.22 -16.76
C ILE A 441 -17.02 -12.48 -15.62
N CYS A 442 -17.26 -13.54 -14.84
CA CYS A 442 -16.29 -13.97 -13.85
C CYS A 442 -15.03 -14.56 -14.52
N LEU A 443 -13.86 -14.05 -14.13
CA LEU A 443 -12.56 -14.44 -14.68
C LEU A 443 -11.84 -15.49 -13.81
N ASP A 444 -12.29 -15.70 -12.58
CA ASP A 444 -11.69 -16.66 -11.66
C ASP A 444 -12.06 -18.12 -12.03
N GLU A 445 -11.26 -19.07 -11.53
CA GLU A 445 -11.52 -20.50 -11.67
C GLU A 445 -12.45 -21.01 -10.57
N GLY A 446 -13.69 -21.32 -10.93
CA GLY A 446 -14.67 -21.99 -10.08
C GLY A 446 -15.16 -21.14 -8.89
N THR A 447 -16.48 -21.12 -8.66
CA THR A 447 -17.00 -20.70 -7.35
C THR A 447 -16.66 -21.78 -6.32
N PRO A 448 -16.49 -21.45 -5.02
CA PRO A 448 -16.23 -22.46 -3.99
C PRO A 448 -17.25 -23.61 -4.02
N ASP A 449 -16.79 -24.82 -3.72
CA ASP A 449 -17.70 -25.96 -3.50
C ASP A 449 -18.65 -25.61 -2.35
N LEU A 450 -19.94 -25.73 -2.62
CA LEU A 450 -20.94 -25.77 -1.59
C LEU A 450 -21.07 -27.22 -1.16
N ASP A 451 -20.94 -27.50 0.14
CA ASP A 451 -21.29 -28.79 0.73
C ASP A 451 -22.80 -29.00 0.55
N TYR A 452 -23.18 -29.48 -0.63
CA TYR A 452 -24.54 -29.81 -1.03
C TYR A 452 -24.60 -31.31 -1.28
N ASP A 453 -25.31 -32.03 -0.41
CA ASP A 453 -25.55 -33.47 -0.52
C ASP A 453 -27.06 -33.71 -0.64
N PRO A 454 -27.63 -33.58 -1.85
CA PRO A 454 -29.06 -33.72 -2.06
C PRO A 454 -29.48 -35.17 -2.30
N GLU A 455 -30.62 -35.54 -1.71
CA GLU A 455 -31.25 -36.83 -1.97
C GLU A 455 -32.18 -36.77 -3.19
N PRO A 456 -32.34 -37.87 -3.96
CA PRO A 456 -33.29 -37.94 -5.06
C PRO A 456 -34.72 -37.57 -4.65
N GLY A 457 -35.38 -36.75 -5.48
CA GLY A 457 -36.76 -36.35 -5.33
C GLY A 457 -37.76 -37.45 -5.69
N ALA A 458 -39.06 -37.16 -5.57
CA ALA A 458 -40.13 -38.13 -5.82
C ALA A 458 -40.15 -38.67 -7.27
N ASP A 459 -39.55 -37.95 -8.20
CA ASP A 459 -39.44 -38.30 -9.61
C ASP A 459 -38.14 -39.05 -9.99
N GLY A 460 -37.31 -39.38 -8.98
CA GLY A 460 -36.08 -40.17 -9.10
C GLY A 460 -34.80 -39.37 -9.36
N GLY A 461 -34.91 -38.15 -9.89
CA GLY A 461 -33.78 -37.23 -10.08
C GLY A 461 -33.60 -36.28 -8.89
N ILE A 462 -32.47 -35.59 -8.84
CA ILE A 462 -32.18 -34.58 -7.82
C ILE A 462 -32.83 -33.25 -8.24
N ASP A 463 -33.76 -32.77 -7.42
CA ASP A 463 -34.41 -31.48 -7.64
C ASP A 463 -33.42 -30.33 -7.50
N LEU A 464 -33.63 -29.24 -8.26
CA LEU A 464 -32.88 -28.01 -8.03
C LEU A 464 -33.08 -27.51 -6.59
N PRO A 465 -32.05 -26.98 -5.92
CA PRO A 465 -32.24 -26.29 -4.66
C PRO A 465 -33.19 -25.09 -4.89
N GLY A 466 -33.98 -24.77 -3.85
CA GLY A 466 -34.91 -23.65 -3.95
C GLY A 466 -34.18 -22.34 -4.21
N ASN A 467 -34.70 -21.50 -5.11
CA ASN A 467 -34.10 -20.18 -5.34
C ASN A 467 -34.16 -19.33 -4.07
N CYS A 468 -33.00 -19.01 -3.50
CA CYS A 468 -32.92 -18.08 -2.38
C CYS A 468 -33.32 -16.66 -2.77
N ILE A 469 -33.25 -16.31 -4.06
CA ILE A 469 -33.67 -15.04 -4.60
C ILE A 469 -35.13 -15.14 -5.06
N LYS A 470 -36.05 -14.93 -4.10
CA LYS A 470 -37.49 -15.03 -4.32
C LYS A 470 -38.11 -13.81 -5.01
N ASP A 471 -37.32 -12.79 -5.33
CA ASP A 471 -37.86 -11.57 -5.93
C ASP A 471 -38.02 -11.68 -7.46
N PRO A 472 -39.24 -11.56 -8.00
CA PRO A 472 -39.49 -11.69 -9.43
C PRO A 472 -38.95 -10.52 -10.25
N VAL A 473 -38.84 -9.31 -9.69
CA VAL A 473 -38.28 -8.13 -10.37
C VAL A 473 -36.77 -8.28 -10.53
N TYR A 474 -36.07 -8.77 -9.50
CA TYR A 474 -34.66 -9.13 -9.62
C TYR A 474 -34.45 -10.16 -10.73
N ASN A 475 -35.19 -11.26 -10.68
CA ASN A 475 -35.02 -12.37 -11.63
C ASN A 475 -35.29 -11.91 -13.07
N GLN A 476 -36.36 -11.11 -13.29
CA GLN A 476 -36.67 -10.59 -14.62
C GLN A 476 -35.62 -9.61 -15.12
N ASN A 477 -35.13 -8.69 -14.27
CA ASN A 477 -34.10 -7.73 -14.68
C ASN A 477 -32.79 -8.43 -15.07
N LEU A 478 -32.41 -9.47 -14.35
CA LEU A 478 -31.24 -10.28 -14.68
C LEU A 478 -31.44 -11.01 -16.01
N LEU A 479 -32.57 -11.70 -16.19
CA LEU A 479 -32.89 -12.41 -17.44
C LEU A 479 -32.88 -11.49 -18.67
N ASP A 480 -33.49 -10.30 -18.56
CA ASP A 480 -33.51 -9.30 -19.63
C ASP A 480 -32.12 -8.74 -19.96
N SER A 481 -31.17 -8.83 -19.02
CA SER A 481 -29.80 -8.31 -19.18
C SER A 481 -28.85 -9.36 -19.76
N LEU A 482 -29.31 -10.60 -19.94
CA LEU A 482 -28.52 -11.71 -20.46
C LEU A 482 -28.74 -11.89 -21.96
N PRO A 483 -27.67 -12.13 -22.75
CA PRO A 483 -27.85 -12.58 -24.12
C PRO A 483 -28.38 -14.01 -24.13
N THR A 484 -29.11 -14.37 -25.19
CA THR A 484 -29.44 -15.78 -25.45
C THR A 484 -28.23 -16.47 -26.07
N GLN A 485 -27.80 -17.58 -25.47
CA GLN A 485 -26.68 -18.39 -25.94
C GLN A 485 -27.11 -19.85 -26.08
N LYS A 486 -26.54 -20.57 -27.06
CA LYS A 486 -26.66 -22.03 -27.14
C LYS A 486 -25.77 -22.62 -26.03
N HIS A 487 -26.40 -23.08 -24.97
CA HIS A 487 -25.79 -23.56 -23.74
C HIS A 487 -25.62 -25.09 -23.76
N HIS A 488 -24.50 -25.61 -23.24
CA HIS A 488 -24.29 -27.04 -23.01
C HIS A 488 -24.61 -27.33 -21.55
N LEU A 489 -25.65 -28.11 -21.28
CA LEU A 489 -26.08 -28.42 -19.91
C LEU A 489 -24.98 -29.18 -19.15
N ALA A 490 -24.45 -30.23 -19.76
CA ALA A 490 -23.18 -30.87 -19.38
C ALA A 490 -22.03 -30.26 -20.20
N THR A 491 -21.05 -29.61 -19.56
CA THR A 491 -20.07 -28.78 -20.27
C THR A 491 -18.98 -29.58 -20.98
N ASP A 492 -18.70 -29.21 -22.24
CA ASP A 492 -17.52 -29.66 -23.01
C ASP A 492 -16.37 -28.63 -22.96
N LYS A 493 -16.52 -27.56 -22.16
CA LYS A 493 -15.59 -26.41 -22.07
C LYS A 493 -14.79 -26.37 -20.78
N SER A 494 -14.81 -27.46 -20.00
CA SER A 494 -14.11 -27.57 -18.72
C SER A 494 -13.15 -28.77 -18.74
N PRO A 495 -12.13 -28.76 -19.62
CA PRO A 495 -11.34 -29.95 -19.91
C PRO A 495 -10.47 -30.44 -18.74
N GLN A 496 -10.26 -29.63 -17.70
CA GLN A 496 -9.47 -30.02 -16.52
C GLN A 496 -10.30 -30.42 -15.30
N THR A 497 -11.60 -30.12 -15.25
CA THR A 497 -12.42 -30.37 -14.06
C THR A 497 -13.70 -31.14 -14.38
N TRP A 498 -14.61 -30.61 -15.20
CA TRP A 498 -15.96 -31.21 -15.33
C TRP A 498 -16.15 -32.07 -16.57
N THR A 499 -15.54 -31.70 -17.70
CA THR A 499 -15.74 -32.40 -18.97
C THR A 499 -15.37 -33.90 -18.90
N PRO A 500 -14.26 -34.33 -18.25
CA PRO A 500 -13.92 -35.75 -18.18
C PRO A 500 -15.00 -36.62 -17.51
N TYR A 501 -15.66 -36.12 -16.45
CA TYR A 501 -16.70 -36.87 -15.74
C TYR A 501 -17.97 -37.03 -16.59
N PHE A 502 -18.34 -35.99 -17.34
CA PHE A 502 -19.47 -36.10 -18.27
C PHE A 502 -19.17 -37.02 -19.45
N GLU A 503 -17.93 -37.01 -19.96
CA GLU A 503 -17.51 -37.91 -21.03
C GLU A 503 -17.52 -39.37 -20.58
N GLU A 504 -17.08 -39.66 -19.34
CA GLU A 504 -17.09 -41.01 -18.76
C GLU A 504 -18.49 -41.65 -18.78
N ILE A 505 -19.54 -40.89 -18.44
CA ILE A 505 -20.93 -41.38 -18.51
C ILE A 505 -21.39 -41.61 -19.95
N ILE A 506 -21.01 -40.72 -20.86
CA ILE A 506 -21.46 -40.76 -22.26
C ILE A 506 -20.77 -41.86 -23.06
N GLU A 507 -19.55 -42.27 -22.68
CA GLU A 507 -18.82 -43.37 -23.33
C GLU A 507 -19.57 -44.71 -23.27
N ASP A 508 -20.45 -44.91 -22.29
CA ASP A 508 -21.30 -46.10 -22.16
C ASP A 508 -22.42 -46.17 -23.21
N TYR A 509 -22.69 -45.09 -23.93
CA TYR A 509 -23.77 -45.00 -24.93
C TYR A 509 -23.22 -44.77 -26.34
N PRO A 510 -22.98 -45.84 -27.13
CA PRO A 510 -22.41 -45.71 -28.45
C PRO A 510 -23.21 -44.78 -29.37
N GLY A 511 -22.56 -43.72 -29.85
CA GLY A 511 -23.15 -42.74 -30.76
C GLY A 511 -23.66 -41.46 -30.10
N LEU A 512 -23.62 -41.38 -28.77
CA LEU A 512 -23.82 -40.12 -28.05
C LEU A 512 -22.50 -39.34 -27.92
N THR A 513 -22.61 -38.02 -27.97
CA THR A 513 -21.51 -37.09 -27.65
C THR A 513 -22.09 -35.85 -26.98
N LEU A 514 -21.30 -35.15 -26.16
CA LEU A 514 -21.73 -33.92 -25.46
C LEU A 514 -22.11 -32.78 -26.39
N ASN A 515 -21.69 -32.80 -27.66
CA ASN A 515 -21.93 -31.74 -28.65
C ASN A 515 -23.27 -31.88 -29.41
N GLN A 516 -24.12 -32.83 -29.02
CA GLN A 516 -25.40 -33.10 -29.69
C GLN A 516 -26.56 -32.31 -29.07
N ASP A 517 -27.66 -32.19 -29.82
CA ASP A 517 -28.79 -31.33 -29.46
C ASP A 517 -29.53 -31.73 -28.17
N TRP A 518 -29.39 -32.97 -27.71
CA TRP A 518 -29.97 -33.41 -26.43
C TRP A 518 -29.39 -32.62 -25.24
N ASN A 519 -28.09 -32.30 -25.30
CA ASN A 519 -27.34 -31.56 -24.29
C ASN A 519 -27.38 -30.04 -24.50
N LEU A 520 -28.01 -29.57 -25.59
CA LEU A 520 -27.99 -28.17 -25.98
C LEU A 520 -29.31 -27.47 -25.74
N LEU A 521 -29.23 -26.31 -25.08
CA LEU A 521 -30.38 -25.47 -24.76
C LEU A 521 -30.10 -24.00 -25.09
N SER A 522 -30.94 -23.36 -25.89
CA SER A 522 -30.86 -21.92 -26.13
C SER A 522 -31.55 -21.16 -25.00
N MET A 523 -30.79 -20.45 -24.16
CA MET A 523 -31.34 -19.77 -22.98
C MET A 523 -30.56 -18.48 -22.64
N PRO A 524 -31.17 -17.56 -21.85
CA PRO A 524 -30.46 -16.39 -21.35
C PRO A 524 -29.30 -16.83 -20.44
N HIS A 525 -28.07 -16.62 -20.91
CA HIS A 525 -26.87 -17.02 -20.17
C HIS A 525 -25.66 -16.18 -20.58
N ARG A 526 -24.74 -15.97 -19.62
CA ARG A 526 -23.43 -15.35 -19.84
C ARG A 526 -22.50 -15.69 -18.68
N GLY A 527 -21.29 -16.12 -19.01
CA GLY A 527 -20.23 -16.38 -18.03
C GLY A 527 -20.01 -17.87 -17.77
N ARG A 528 -19.30 -18.17 -16.68
CA ARG A 528 -19.06 -19.54 -16.21
C ARG A 528 -20.18 -19.98 -15.27
N HIS A 529 -20.39 -21.28 -15.14
CA HIS A 529 -21.29 -21.84 -14.14
C HIS A 529 -20.58 -22.00 -12.79
N PRO A 530 -21.34 -21.96 -11.69
CA PRO A 530 -20.80 -22.38 -10.39
C PRO A 530 -20.50 -23.89 -10.39
N ASN A 531 -19.55 -24.31 -9.56
CA ASN A 531 -19.21 -25.73 -9.39
C ASN A 531 -20.43 -26.54 -8.93
N ALA A 532 -21.26 -25.98 -8.04
CA ALA A 532 -22.49 -26.62 -7.57
C ALA A 532 -23.48 -26.96 -8.70
N TYR A 533 -23.56 -26.13 -9.75
CA TYR A 533 -24.37 -26.45 -10.93
C TYR A 533 -23.81 -27.66 -11.68
N HIS A 534 -22.49 -27.68 -11.91
CA HIS A 534 -21.87 -28.80 -12.62
C HIS A 534 -21.97 -30.11 -11.83
N GLN A 535 -21.81 -30.05 -10.51
CA GLN A 535 -22.04 -31.18 -9.61
C GLN A 535 -23.48 -31.70 -9.73
N TRP A 536 -24.48 -30.81 -9.64
CA TRP A 536 -25.89 -31.19 -9.78
C TRP A 536 -26.22 -31.83 -11.15
N VAL A 537 -25.61 -31.35 -12.23
CA VAL A 537 -25.75 -31.98 -13.56
C VAL A 537 -25.13 -33.37 -13.57
N LEU A 538 -23.95 -33.52 -12.97
CA LEU A 538 -23.21 -34.80 -12.93
C LEU A 538 -24.00 -35.85 -12.15
N GLU A 539 -24.46 -35.53 -10.95
CA GLU A 539 -25.22 -36.46 -10.11
C GLU A 539 -26.52 -36.91 -10.80
N ASN A 540 -27.22 -36.00 -11.49
CA ASN A 540 -28.40 -36.38 -12.27
C ASN A 540 -28.07 -37.23 -13.50
N MET A 541 -26.90 -37.03 -14.13
CA MET A 541 -26.42 -37.90 -15.20
C MET A 541 -26.05 -39.29 -14.67
N GLU A 542 -25.42 -39.39 -13.51
CA GLU A 542 -25.08 -40.66 -12.84
C GLU A 542 -26.34 -41.43 -12.46
N LEU A 543 -27.34 -40.76 -11.88
CA LEU A 543 -28.65 -41.36 -11.60
C LEU A 543 -29.35 -41.82 -12.89
N ALA A 544 -29.28 -41.02 -13.96
CA ALA A 544 -29.88 -41.39 -15.23
C ALA A 544 -29.20 -42.63 -15.82
N GLN A 545 -27.87 -42.73 -15.70
CA GLN A 545 -27.10 -43.89 -16.12
C GLN A 545 -27.42 -45.13 -15.30
N GLU A 546 -27.52 -45.01 -13.98
CA GLU A 546 -27.87 -46.12 -13.09
C GLU A 546 -29.24 -46.72 -13.45
N VAL A 547 -30.23 -45.87 -13.76
CA VAL A 547 -31.58 -46.31 -14.10
C VAL A 547 -31.68 -46.81 -15.54
N ALA A 548 -31.01 -46.18 -16.49
CA ALA A 548 -31.08 -46.52 -17.91
C ALA A 548 -30.24 -47.76 -18.28
N GLY A 549 -29.15 -48.04 -17.55
CA GLY A 549 -28.21 -49.09 -17.92
C GLY A 549 -27.56 -48.81 -19.28
N ASP A 550 -27.73 -49.71 -20.25
CA ASP A 550 -27.21 -49.56 -21.62
C ASP A 550 -28.24 -48.95 -22.60
N ASP A 551 -29.43 -48.57 -22.15
CA ASP A 551 -30.49 -47.97 -22.97
C ASP A 551 -30.29 -46.47 -23.17
N ALA A 552 -29.70 -46.10 -24.31
CA ALA A 552 -29.46 -44.71 -24.68
C ALA A 552 -30.75 -43.86 -24.78
N ASP A 553 -31.88 -44.44 -25.21
CA ASP A 553 -33.13 -43.69 -25.34
C ASP A 553 -33.70 -43.37 -23.96
N GLU A 554 -33.59 -44.32 -23.01
CA GLU A 554 -34.00 -44.09 -21.62
C GLU A 554 -33.09 -43.08 -20.91
N PHE A 555 -31.77 -43.15 -21.12
CA PHE A 555 -30.83 -42.15 -20.61
C PHE A 555 -31.20 -40.74 -21.06
N LEU A 556 -31.43 -40.55 -22.37
CA LEU A 556 -31.82 -39.26 -22.92
C LEU A 556 -33.17 -38.76 -22.38
N ARG A 557 -34.13 -39.67 -22.17
CA ARG A 557 -35.43 -39.35 -21.56
C ARG A 557 -35.26 -38.86 -20.12
N LEU A 558 -34.41 -39.51 -19.34
CA LEU A 558 -34.12 -39.15 -17.95
C LEU A 558 -33.32 -37.85 -17.86
N PHE A 559 -32.30 -37.67 -18.69
CA PHE A 559 -31.56 -36.41 -18.77
C PHE A 559 -32.47 -35.23 -19.13
N ALA A 560 -33.39 -35.41 -20.09
CA ALA A 560 -34.37 -34.40 -20.43
C ALA A 560 -35.25 -34.02 -19.23
N LYS A 561 -35.74 -35.02 -18.48
CA LYS A 561 -36.61 -34.82 -17.32
C LYS A 561 -35.89 -34.21 -16.11
N TRP A 562 -34.68 -34.69 -15.80
CA TRP A 562 -33.99 -34.38 -14.54
C TRP A 562 -32.98 -33.24 -14.66
N VAL A 563 -32.48 -32.94 -15.86
CA VAL A 563 -31.53 -31.85 -16.08
C VAL A 563 -32.14 -30.74 -16.92
N ARG A 564 -32.64 -31.08 -18.12
CA ARG A 564 -33.06 -30.07 -19.10
C ARG A 564 -34.31 -29.31 -18.67
N GLU A 565 -35.39 -30.01 -18.34
CA GLU A 565 -36.67 -29.40 -17.96
C GLU A 565 -36.54 -28.48 -16.73
N PRO A 566 -35.82 -28.86 -15.63
CA PRO A 566 -35.61 -27.96 -14.50
C PRO A 566 -34.90 -26.66 -14.88
N ILE A 567 -33.92 -26.71 -15.79
CA ILE A 567 -33.17 -25.55 -16.25
C ILE A 567 -33.98 -24.70 -17.25
N GLU A 568 -34.78 -25.32 -18.12
CA GLU A 568 -35.73 -24.60 -18.99
C GLU A 568 -36.74 -23.78 -18.17
N ASN A 569 -37.23 -24.36 -17.07
CA ASN A 569 -38.17 -23.70 -16.18
C ASN A 569 -37.51 -22.67 -15.25
N ASN A 570 -36.22 -22.84 -14.94
CA ASN A 570 -35.46 -21.99 -14.01
C ASN A 570 -34.11 -21.57 -14.61
N PRO A 571 -34.11 -20.70 -15.63
CA PRO A 571 -32.89 -20.36 -16.38
C PRO A 571 -31.79 -19.68 -15.56
N LEU A 572 -32.10 -19.16 -14.38
CA LEU A 572 -31.11 -18.56 -13.47
C LEU A 572 -30.36 -19.58 -12.62
N ALA A 573 -30.81 -20.83 -12.56
CA ALA A 573 -30.16 -21.92 -11.82
C ALA A 573 -28.75 -22.24 -12.34
N ILE A 574 -28.38 -21.75 -13.52
CA ILE A 574 -27.03 -21.90 -14.07
C ILE A 574 -26.05 -20.81 -13.58
N ARG A 575 -26.49 -19.91 -12.69
CA ARG A 575 -25.71 -18.77 -12.16
C ARG A 575 -25.46 -18.93 -10.66
N GLY A 576 -24.31 -18.45 -10.20
CA GLY A 576 -23.85 -18.61 -8.80
C GLY A 576 -24.86 -18.15 -7.74
N ALA A 577 -25.53 -17.01 -7.98
CA ALA A 577 -26.47 -16.42 -7.02
C ALA A 577 -27.63 -17.37 -6.63
N TRP A 578 -28.02 -18.30 -7.50
CA TRP A 578 -29.05 -19.30 -7.21
C TRP A 578 -28.64 -20.28 -6.11
N TRP A 579 -27.37 -20.64 -6.07
CA TRP A 579 -26.85 -21.71 -5.21
C TRP A 579 -26.46 -21.21 -3.82
N ARG A 580 -26.67 -19.93 -3.50
CA ARG A 580 -26.28 -19.32 -2.21
C ARG A 580 -27.32 -19.48 -1.11
N CYS A 581 -28.07 -20.57 -1.18
CA CYS A 581 -28.75 -21.13 -0.03
C CYS A 581 -27.73 -21.99 0.74
#